data_AF-A0A1G2CT62-F1
#
_entry.id   AF-A0A1G2CT62-F1
#
_cell.length_a   1.000
_cell.length_b   1.000
_cell.length_c   1.000
_cell.angle_alpha   90.00
_cell.angle_beta   90.00
_cell.angle_gamma   90.00
#
_symmetry.space_group_name_H-M   'P 1'
#
loop_
_entity.id
_entity.type
_entity.pdbx_description
1 polymer ?
#
loop_
_entity_poly.entity_id
_entity_poly.type
_entity_poly.pdbx_seq_one_letter_code
_entity_poly.pdbx_strand_id
1 'polypeptide(L)'
;MFHETLRGEVQNNYVSKGKVVMVFRNFPLEQLHSKAKKEAEASECAASLGGNEKFWEFLDGVFAVTPSNNGLDPAELPKIAEKIGLKKGDFEKCLNGEEMAKVVEKDLRDGAGAGAQGTPYSVVIAANGKKSIIPGALPYEQIKPILDKALSEK
;
A
#
# COMPACT_ATOMS: atom_id res chain seq x y z
N MET A 1 -11.63 -7.19 3.94
CA MET A 1 -10.22 -6.90 4.26
C MET A 1 -9.97 -5.39 4.09
N PHE A 2 -9.07 -4.74 4.85
CA PHE A 2 -8.91 -3.25 4.77
C PHE A 2 -8.52 -2.76 3.37
N HIS A 3 -7.76 -3.55 2.61
CA HIS A 3 -7.43 -3.28 1.21
C HIS A 3 -8.69 -3.11 0.35
N GLU A 4 -9.69 -3.99 0.51
CA GLU A 4 -10.96 -3.92 -0.22
C GLU A 4 -11.73 -2.64 0.13
N THR A 5 -11.74 -2.24 1.41
CA THR A 5 -12.38 -0.99 1.84
C THR A 5 -11.73 0.24 1.20
N LEU A 6 -10.39 0.25 1.10
CA LEU A 6 -9.66 1.36 0.49
C LEU A 6 -9.85 1.37 -1.04
N ARG A 7 -9.69 0.23 -1.71
CA ARG A 7 -9.73 0.09 -3.17
C ARG A 7 -11.15 0.03 -3.73
N GLY A 8 -12.13 -0.26 -2.89
CA GLY A 8 -13.56 -0.23 -3.18
C GLY A 8 -14.17 1.11 -2.78
N GLU A 9 -14.74 1.19 -1.59
CA GLU A 9 -15.58 2.31 -1.18
C GLU A 9 -14.82 3.64 -1.10
N VAL A 10 -13.60 3.67 -0.55
CA VAL A 10 -12.82 4.92 -0.46
C VAL A 10 -12.37 5.39 -1.85
N GLN A 11 -11.84 4.48 -2.67
CA GLN A 11 -11.46 4.77 -4.04
C GLN A 11 -12.64 5.35 -4.84
N ASN A 12 -13.78 4.67 -4.83
CA ASN A 12 -14.95 5.04 -5.63
C ASN A 12 -15.63 6.33 -5.16
N ASN A 13 -15.70 6.56 -3.85
CA ASN A 13 -16.42 7.70 -3.30
C ASN A 13 -15.57 8.97 -3.15
N TYR A 14 -14.25 8.83 -3.09
CA TYR A 14 -13.35 9.96 -2.81
C TYR A 14 -12.24 10.12 -3.85
N VAL A 15 -11.43 9.09 -4.09
CA VAL A 15 -10.23 9.20 -4.93
C VAL A 15 -10.59 9.42 -6.40
N SER A 16 -11.44 8.57 -6.96
CA SER A 16 -11.90 8.69 -8.36
C SER A 16 -12.71 9.97 -8.63
N LYS A 17 -13.20 10.62 -7.57
CA LYS A 17 -13.91 11.92 -7.65
C LYS A 17 -12.98 13.12 -7.41
N GLY A 18 -11.67 12.90 -7.29
CA GLY A 18 -10.67 13.94 -7.06
C GLY A 18 -10.76 14.62 -5.68
N LYS A 19 -11.45 14.02 -4.71
CA LYS A 19 -11.60 14.59 -3.36
C LYS A 19 -10.41 14.28 -2.46
N VAL A 20 -9.82 13.09 -2.61
CA VAL A 20 -8.73 12.60 -1.77
C VAL A 20 -7.62 12.05 -2.68
N VAL A 21 -6.36 12.35 -2.32
CA VAL A 21 -5.20 11.67 -2.89
C VAL A 21 -4.81 10.55 -1.94
N MET A 22 -4.78 9.32 -2.45
CA MET A 22 -4.33 8.16 -1.69
C MET A 22 -2.84 7.95 -1.93
N VAL A 23 -2.06 7.92 -0.85
CA VAL A 23 -0.62 7.62 -0.87
C VAL A 23 -0.41 6.35 -0.05
N PHE A 24 0.28 5.38 -0.62
CA PHE A 24 0.71 4.18 0.08
C PHE A 24 2.16 4.32 0.52
N ARG A 25 2.48 3.74 1.68
CA ARG A 25 3.85 3.62 2.21
C ARG A 25 4.02 2.20 2.73
N ASN A 26 5.08 1.53 2.30
CA ASN A 26 5.39 0.20 2.78
C ASN A 26 5.80 0.22 4.27
N PHE A 27 5.25 -0.70 5.07
CA PHE A 27 5.58 -0.84 6.49
C PHE A 27 5.74 -2.33 6.88
N PRO A 28 6.73 -3.03 6.31
CA PRO A 28 6.90 -4.46 6.55
C PRO A 28 7.32 -4.74 8.01
N LEU A 29 6.51 -5.50 8.73
CA LEU A 29 6.79 -5.93 10.10
C LEU A 29 7.68 -7.18 10.10
N GLU A 30 8.93 -7.07 9.65
CA GLU A 30 9.83 -8.22 9.40
C GLU A 30 10.02 -9.15 10.61
N GLN A 31 9.95 -8.60 11.83
CA GLN A 31 10.04 -9.38 13.07
C GLN A 31 8.89 -10.38 13.24
N LEU A 32 7.73 -10.10 12.62
CA LEU A 32 6.55 -10.95 12.63
C LEU A 32 6.36 -11.70 11.30
N HIS A 33 6.81 -11.09 10.20
CA HIS A 33 6.55 -11.53 8.83
C HIS A 33 7.80 -11.37 7.97
N SER A 34 8.68 -12.37 7.97
CA SER A 34 9.98 -12.32 7.28
C SER A 34 9.90 -12.10 5.77
N LYS A 35 8.80 -12.46 5.11
CA LYS A 35 8.57 -12.23 3.67
C LYS A 35 8.03 -10.84 3.34
N ALA A 36 7.52 -10.09 4.33
CA ALA A 36 6.82 -8.84 4.10
C ALA A 36 7.70 -7.78 3.40
N LYS A 37 9.00 -7.71 3.74
CA LYS A 37 9.93 -6.81 3.05
C LYS A 37 10.03 -7.13 1.56
N LYS A 38 10.05 -8.41 1.21
CA LYS A 38 10.16 -8.82 -0.18
C LYS A 38 8.90 -8.54 -0.98
N GLU A 39 7.74 -8.71 -0.36
CA GLU A 39 6.45 -8.31 -0.93
C GLU A 39 6.35 -6.79 -1.12
N ALA A 40 6.91 -6.01 -0.19
CA ALA A 40 7.02 -4.56 -0.30
C ALA A 40 7.97 -4.12 -1.44
N GLU A 41 9.16 -4.73 -1.55
CA GLU A 41 10.09 -4.46 -2.66
C GLU A 41 9.45 -4.79 -4.01
N ALA A 42 8.65 -5.86 -4.06
CA ALA A 42 7.94 -6.29 -5.26
C ALA A 42 6.87 -5.28 -5.71
N SER A 43 6.15 -4.64 -4.79
CA SER A 43 5.20 -3.58 -5.15
C SER A 43 5.91 -2.35 -5.71
N GLU A 44 7.05 -1.96 -5.14
CA GLU A 44 7.88 -0.86 -5.65
C GLU A 44 8.52 -1.21 -7.01
N CYS A 45 8.88 -2.47 -7.24
CA CYS A 45 9.31 -2.91 -8.57
C CYS A 45 8.21 -2.77 -9.62
N ALA A 46 6.96 -3.09 -9.27
CA ALA A 46 5.84 -2.87 -10.17
C ALA A 46 5.65 -1.38 -10.49
N ALA A 47 5.80 -0.51 -9.48
CA ALA A 47 5.78 0.93 -9.66
C ALA A 47 6.91 1.44 -10.57
N SER A 48 8.12 0.96 -10.35
CA SER A 48 9.31 1.37 -11.11
C SER A 48 9.20 1.00 -12.59
N LEU A 49 8.62 -0.17 -12.89
CA LEU A 49 8.51 -0.69 -14.26
C LEU A 49 7.27 -0.19 -15.00
N GLY A 50 6.19 0.19 -14.30
CA GLY A 50 4.91 0.50 -14.92
C GLY A 50 4.13 1.66 -14.30
N GLY A 51 4.73 2.42 -13.41
CA GLY A 51 4.13 3.57 -12.74
C GLY A 51 3.09 3.21 -11.68
N ASN A 52 2.41 4.24 -11.18
CA ASN A 52 1.44 4.12 -10.08
C ASN A 52 0.31 3.12 -10.38
N GLU A 53 -0.12 3.02 -11.63
CA GLU A 53 -1.16 2.06 -12.02
C GLU A 53 -0.71 0.63 -11.76
N LYS A 54 0.50 0.26 -12.17
CA LYS A 54 1.05 -1.09 -11.94
C LYS A 54 1.40 -1.36 -10.49
N PHE A 55 1.75 -0.34 -9.70
CA PHE A 55 1.83 -0.49 -8.24
C PHE A 55 0.50 -1.01 -7.66
N TRP A 56 -0.60 -0.33 -8.00
CA TRP A 56 -1.91 -0.67 -7.45
C TRP A 56 -2.45 -2.00 -7.98
N GLU A 57 -2.32 -2.27 -9.28
CA GLU A 57 -2.70 -3.58 -9.85
C GLU A 57 -1.90 -4.73 -9.22
N PHE A 58 -0.60 -4.53 -8.98
CA PHE A 58 0.24 -5.52 -8.31
C PHE A 58 -0.25 -5.78 -6.88
N LEU A 59 -0.51 -4.71 -6.12
CA LEU A 59 -0.99 -4.80 -4.75
C LEU A 59 -2.37 -5.49 -4.69
N ASP A 60 -3.28 -5.15 -5.60
CA ASP A 60 -4.57 -5.83 -5.78
C ASP A 60 -4.38 -7.33 -6.04
N GLY A 61 -3.42 -7.69 -6.91
CA GLY A 61 -3.07 -9.09 -7.19
C GLY A 61 -2.50 -9.85 -5.99
N VAL A 62 -1.65 -9.21 -5.17
CA VAL A 62 -1.12 -9.79 -3.93
C VAL A 62 -2.26 -10.07 -2.94
N PHE A 63 -3.12 -9.08 -2.68
CA PHE A 63 -4.22 -9.22 -1.73
C PHE A 63 -5.30 -10.22 -2.20
N ALA A 64 -5.43 -10.44 -3.50
CA ALA A 64 -6.36 -11.43 -4.04
C ALA A 64 -5.94 -12.88 -3.76
N VAL A 65 -4.65 -13.17 -3.56
CA VAL A 65 -4.14 -14.55 -3.43
C VAL A 65 -3.43 -14.83 -2.10
N THR A 66 -3.07 -13.80 -1.33
CA THR A 66 -2.32 -13.97 -0.10
C THR A 66 -3.12 -14.75 0.96
N PRO A 67 -2.57 -15.84 1.52
CA PRO A 67 -3.12 -16.47 2.73
C PRO A 67 -2.91 -15.61 3.99
N SER A 68 -2.34 -14.40 3.87
CA SER A 68 -1.89 -13.52 4.95
C SER A 68 -0.75 -14.11 5.79
N ASN A 69 -0.20 -13.32 6.72
CA ASN A 69 0.73 -13.75 7.77
C ASN A 69 1.90 -14.64 7.31
N ASN A 70 2.73 -14.12 6.40
CA ASN A 70 3.90 -14.85 5.86
C ASN A 70 3.54 -16.08 4.99
N GLY A 71 2.26 -16.27 4.68
CA GLY A 71 1.74 -17.43 3.96
C GLY A 71 1.89 -17.37 2.44
N LEU A 72 2.12 -16.18 1.85
CA LEU A 72 2.34 -16.06 0.41
C LEU A 72 3.68 -16.71 0.02
N ASP A 73 3.69 -17.50 -1.04
CA ASP A 73 4.91 -18.01 -1.64
C ASP A 73 5.58 -16.89 -2.46
N PRO A 74 6.84 -16.51 -2.17
CA PRO A 74 7.56 -15.51 -2.97
C PRO A 74 7.59 -15.80 -4.49
N ALA A 75 7.46 -17.07 -4.89
CA ALA A 75 7.37 -17.46 -6.30
C ALA A 75 6.09 -16.96 -6.99
N GLU A 76 5.08 -16.49 -6.25
CA GLU A 76 3.88 -15.85 -6.81
C GLU A 76 4.17 -14.41 -7.26
N LEU A 77 5.14 -13.71 -6.69
CA LEU A 77 5.37 -12.28 -6.98
C LEU A 77 5.66 -12.03 -8.47
N PRO A 78 6.57 -12.78 -9.14
CA PRO A 78 6.78 -12.60 -10.58
C PRO A 78 5.56 -13.02 -11.42
N LYS A 79 4.75 -13.97 -10.95
CA LYS A 79 3.51 -14.39 -11.65
C LYS A 79 2.44 -13.30 -11.58
N ILE A 80 2.32 -12.62 -10.43
CA ILE A 80 1.41 -11.47 -10.27
C ILE A 80 1.86 -10.34 -11.19
N ALA A 81 3.16 -10.02 -11.23
CA ALA A 81 3.72 -9.01 -12.12
C ALA A 81 3.43 -9.32 -13.62
N GLU A 82 3.59 -10.58 -14.03
CA GLU A 82 3.29 -11.00 -15.41
C GLU A 82 1.80 -10.87 -15.75
N LYS A 83 0.90 -11.22 -14.83
CA LYS A 83 -0.56 -11.09 -15.01
C LYS A 83 -1.01 -9.64 -15.22
N ILE A 84 -0.31 -8.68 -14.64
CA ILE A 84 -0.57 -7.24 -14.82
C ILE A 84 0.19 -6.65 -16.02
N GLY A 85 0.83 -7.48 -16.84
CA GLY A 85 1.48 -7.08 -18.10
C GLY A 85 2.92 -6.59 -17.95
N LEU A 86 3.56 -6.76 -16.79
CA LEU A 86 4.99 -6.49 -16.65
C LEU A 86 5.82 -7.66 -17.19
N LYS A 87 6.99 -7.35 -17.77
CA LYS A 87 7.92 -8.39 -18.22
C LYS A 87 8.55 -9.06 -17.01
N LYS A 88 8.32 -10.37 -16.87
CA LYS A 88 8.84 -11.19 -15.76
C LYS A 88 10.34 -11.01 -15.51
N GLY A 89 11.16 -11.04 -16.55
CA GLY A 89 12.62 -10.89 -16.42
C GLY A 89 13.06 -9.53 -15.88
N ASP A 90 12.41 -8.45 -16.30
CA ASP A 90 12.70 -7.09 -15.80
C ASP A 90 12.26 -6.95 -14.34
N PHE A 91 11.12 -7.55 -13.99
CA PHE A 91 10.61 -7.60 -12.62
C PHE A 91 11.53 -8.38 -11.69
N GLU A 92 11.95 -9.59 -12.08
CA GLU A 92 12.88 -10.41 -11.28
C GLU A 92 14.24 -9.71 -11.11
N LYS A 93 14.73 -9.04 -12.16
CA LYS A 93 15.95 -8.23 -12.07
C LYS A 93 15.79 -7.08 -11.07
N CYS A 94 14.68 -6.36 -11.11
CA CYS A 94 14.38 -5.31 -10.16
C CYS A 94 14.32 -5.86 -8.73
N LEU A 95 13.57 -6.97 -8.55
CA LEU A 95 13.34 -7.58 -7.26
C LEU A 95 14.64 -8.11 -6.64
N ASN A 96 15.57 -8.60 -7.44
CA ASN A 96 16.89 -9.07 -6.96
C ASN A 96 17.89 -7.92 -6.72
N GLY A 97 17.54 -6.67 -7.06
CA GLY A 97 18.36 -5.49 -6.80
C GLY A 97 18.14 -4.92 -5.39
N GLU A 98 18.97 -3.94 -5.03
CA GLU A 98 18.93 -3.30 -3.71
C GLU A 98 18.14 -1.99 -3.69
N GLU A 99 17.73 -1.47 -4.85
CA GLU A 99 17.14 -0.13 -4.93
C GLU A 99 15.78 -0.05 -4.23
N MET A 100 14.92 -1.05 -4.44
CA MET A 100 13.61 -1.08 -3.77
C MET A 100 13.75 -1.32 -2.26
N ALA A 101 14.81 -1.99 -1.81
CA ALA A 101 15.06 -2.15 -0.37
C ALA A 101 15.26 -0.79 0.31
N LYS A 102 15.95 0.16 -0.35
CA LYS A 102 16.14 1.53 0.17
C LYS A 102 14.84 2.32 0.18
N VAL A 103 14.00 2.17 -0.85
CA VAL A 103 12.66 2.79 -0.91
C VAL A 103 11.81 2.30 0.25
N VAL A 104 11.74 0.98 0.45
CA VAL A 104 10.99 0.35 1.54
C VAL A 104 11.51 0.76 2.92
N GLU A 105 12.83 0.86 3.10
CA GLU A 105 13.42 1.34 4.36
C GLU A 105 13.08 2.81 4.64
N LYS A 106 13.03 3.65 3.60
CA LYS A 106 12.59 5.04 3.74
C LYS A 106 11.12 5.11 4.13
N ASP A 107 10.26 4.35 3.46
CA ASP A 107 8.83 4.30 3.77
C ASP A 107 8.56 3.82 5.20
N LEU A 108 9.29 2.80 5.65
CA LEU A 108 9.23 2.29 7.03
C LEU A 108 9.57 3.40 8.05
N ARG A 109 10.65 4.15 7.80
CA ARG A 109 11.05 5.29 8.65
C ARG A 109 10.03 6.41 8.64
N ASP A 110 9.49 6.75 7.47
CA ASP A 110 8.46 7.78 7.33
C ASP A 110 7.18 7.38 8.10
N GLY A 111 6.76 6.11 7.99
CA GLY A 111 5.63 5.57 8.74
C GLY A 111 5.85 5.61 10.26
N ALA A 112 7.03 5.20 10.71
CA ALA A 112 7.39 5.23 12.14
C ALA A 112 7.43 6.67 12.66
N GLY A 113 8.00 7.61 11.88
CA GLY A 113 8.02 9.03 12.19
C GLY A 113 6.63 9.67 12.21
N ALA A 114 5.66 9.11 11.48
CA ALA A 114 4.26 9.50 11.54
C ALA A 114 3.51 8.91 12.75
N GLY A 115 4.13 8.01 13.52
CA GLY A 115 3.55 7.38 14.71
C GLY A 115 2.95 5.98 14.46
N ALA A 116 3.21 5.35 13.31
CA ALA A 116 2.77 3.98 13.06
C ALA A 116 3.50 2.99 13.99
N GLN A 117 2.73 2.11 14.63
CA GLN A 117 3.24 1.02 15.47
C GLN A 117 2.83 -0.37 14.96
N GLY A 118 2.11 -0.41 13.84
CA GLY A 118 1.56 -1.62 13.25
C GLY A 118 0.75 -1.28 12.01
N THR A 119 0.23 -2.32 11.34
CA THR A 119 -0.50 -2.18 10.08
C THR A 119 -1.93 -2.73 10.18
N PRO A 120 -2.90 -2.13 9.48
CA PRO A 120 -2.77 -0.88 8.72
C PRO A 120 -2.79 0.35 9.65
N TYR A 121 -2.16 1.43 9.21
CA TYR A 121 -2.15 2.72 9.90
C TYR A 121 -2.33 3.82 8.85
N SER A 122 -3.36 4.66 8.99
CA SER A 122 -3.61 5.73 8.02
C SER A 122 -3.62 7.09 8.69
N VAL A 123 -3.00 8.06 8.02
CA VAL A 123 -3.02 9.48 8.39
C VAL A 123 -3.85 10.22 7.36
N VAL A 124 -4.91 10.88 7.81
CA VAL A 124 -5.71 11.81 6.99
C VAL A 124 -5.19 13.22 7.23
N ILE A 125 -4.80 13.91 6.16
CA ILE A 125 -4.28 15.29 6.21
C ILE A 125 -5.26 16.19 5.46
N ALA A 126 -5.90 17.12 6.18
CA ALA A 126 -6.79 18.12 5.59
C ALA A 126 -6.01 19.21 4.84
N ALA A 127 -6.71 20.02 4.04
CA ALA A 127 -6.10 21.09 3.25
C ALA A 127 -5.35 22.13 4.12
N ASN A 128 -5.86 22.40 5.33
CA ASN A 128 -5.21 23.26 6.31
C ASN A 128 -4.09 22.58 7.13
N GLY A 129 -3.71 21.35 6.78
CA GLY A 129 -2.64 20.59 7.42
C GLY A 129 -3.05 19.84 8.69
N LYS A 130 -4.30 19.96 9.15
CA LYS A 130 -4.81 19.21 10.30
C LYS A 130 -4.77 17.71 10.03
N LYS A 131 -4.16 16.97 10.96
CA LYS A 131 -3.99 15.51 10.87
C LYS A 131 -5.05 14.78 11.71
N SER A 132 -5.59 13.70 11.18
CA SER A 132 -6.45 12.75 11.88
C SER A 132 -5.95 11.33 11.64
N ILE A 133 -6.02 10.47 12.66
CA ILE A 133 -5.53 9.08 12.57
C ILE A 133 -6.70 8.13 12.41
N ILE A 134 -6.55 7.16 11.52
CA ILE A 134 -7.41 5.97 11.44
C ILE A 134 -6.57 4.80 11.96
N PRO A 135 -6.78 4.37 13.21
CA PRO A 135 -5.99 3.29 13.80
C PRO A 135 -6.50 1.95 13.30
N GLY A 136 -5.65 1.18 12.63
CA GLY A 136 -6.00 -0.18 12.23
C GLY A 136 -6.99 -0.26 11.07
N ALA A 137 -7.49 -1.47 10.88
CA ALA A 137 -8.46 -1.78 9.84
C ALA A 137 -9.87 -1.41 10.33
N LEU A 138 -10.41 -0.30 9.84
CA LEU A 138 -11.79 0.11 10.11
C LEU A 138 -12.72 -0.17 8.92
N PRO A 139 -14.00 -0.50 9.15
CA PRO A 139 -15.02 -0.54 8.10
C PRO A 139 -15.23 0.84 7.46
N TYR A 140 -15.72 0.86 6.22
CA TYR A 140 -15.99 2.10 5.47
C TYR A 140 -16.83 3.12 6.26
N GLU A 141 -17.88 2.66 6.95
CA GLU A 141 -18.78 3.52 7.72
C GLU A 141 -18.09 4.31 8.84
N GLN A 142 -16.94 3.83 9.34
CA GLN A 142 -16.14 4.56 10.32
C GLN A 142 -15.09 5.46 9.67
N ILE A 143 -14.60 5.10 8.48
CA ILE A 143 -13.66 5.92 7.70
C ILE A 143 -14.35 7.15 7.11
N LYS A 144 -15.56 6.96 6.56
CA LYS A 144 -16.36 7.98 5.89
C LYS A 144 -16.47 9.30 6.66
N PRO A 145 -16.93 9.33 7.93
CA PRO A 145 -17.05 10.59 8.68
C PRO A 145 -15.71 11.29 8.93
N ILE A 146 -14.60 10.54 9.01
CA ILE A 146 -13.25 11.11 9.18
C ILE A 146 -12.82 11.83 7.91
N LEU A 147 -13.03 11.21 6.74
CA LEU A 147 -12.73 11.83 5.44
C LEU A 147 -13.64 13.04 5.18
N ASP A 148 -14.94 12.93 5.44
CA ASP A 148 -15.90 14.03 5.23
C ASP A 148 -15.57 15.23 6.11
N LYS A 149 -15.14 15.00 7.36
CA LYS A 149 -14.65 16.05 8.24
C LYS A 149 -13.37 16.67 7.70
N ALA A 150 -12.39 15.88 7.28
CA ALA A 150 -11.15 16.43 6.73
C ALA A 150 -11.38 17.29 5.48
N LEU A 151 -12.39 16.97 4.66
CA LEU A 151 -12.76 17.73 3.47
C LEU A 151 -13.48 19.05 3.78
N SER A 152 -14.10 19.20 4.96
CA SER A 152 -14.73 20.45 5.37
C SER A 152 -13.74 21.44 6.00
N GLU A 153 -12.56 20.96 6.38
CA GLU A 153 -11.48 21.72 7.01
C GLU A 153 -10.66 22.43 5.92
N LYS A 154 -11.07 23.66 5.59
CA LYS A 154 -10.39 24.56 4.65
C LYS A 154 -9.24 25.32 5.29
#